data_AF-A0A6S6SQF0-F1
#
_entry.id   AF-A0A6S6SQF0-F1
#
_cell.length_a   1.000
_cell.length_b   1.000
_cell.length_c   1.000
_cell.angle_alpha   90.00
_cell.angle_beta   90.00
_cell.angle_gamma   90.00
#
_symmetry.space_group_name_H-M   'P 1'
#
loop_
_entity.id
_entity.type
_entity.pdbx_description
1 polymer ?
#
loop_
_entity_poly.entity_id
_entity_poly.type
_entity_poly.pdbx_seq_one_letter_code
_entity_poly.pdbx_strand_id
1 'polypeptide(L)'
;MKYKLLFALTLTFSLLNGYSFEKINPSPSKKMLENQLKAQTCTSPVMASETISEDFKYGCFCGKNYPITDNNKTKDFRKLKKNERIKLIETFYSIKPYDDIDKICMQHDICYLYKGKKSKACNRAIYSELKSLSKEFKVHNELKKNRQCKYLSNDIASVFRTIFASSDDKMNMLEFGSLMFNTSITIAQKTVEKSFETVTQQDQRYPPKEERCLILK
;
A
#
# COMPACT_ATOMS: atom_id res chain seq x y z
N MET A 1 21.82 16.82 35.66
CA MET A 1 22.04 15.51 34.98
C MET A 1 20.85 14.54 34.99
N LYS A 2 19.71 14.80 35.65
CA LYS A 2 18.57 13.86 35.70
C LYS A 2 17.64 13.85 34.46
N TYR A 3 17.68 14.88 33.62
CA TYR A 3 16.78 15.00 32.45
C TYR A 3 17.26 14.31 31.17
N LYS A 4 18.54 13.92 31.07
CA LYS A 4 19.06 13.20 29.88
C LYS A 4 18.63 11.74 29.83
N LEU A 5 18.30 11.12 30.96
CA LEU A 5 17.87 9.72 31.02
C LEU A 5 16.40 9.52 30.60
N LEU A 6 15.52 10.49 30.90
CA LEU A 6 14.10 10.42 30.50
C LEU A 6 13.88 10.61 28.99
N PHE A 7 14.73 11.41 28.32
CA PHE A 7 14.66 11.61 26.87
C PHE A 7 15.16 10.39 26.08
N ALA A 8 16.10 9.62 26.65
CA ALA A 8 16.59 8.39 26.03
C ALA A 8 15.58 7.23 26.13
N LEU A 9 14.81 7.14 27.22
CA LEU A 9 13.79 6.10 27.44
C LEU A 9 12.49 6.30 26.64
N THR A 10 12.17 7.53 26.24
CA THR A 10 11.00 7.81 25.39
C THR A 10 11.30 7.65 23.89
N LEU A 11 12.57 7.78 23.47
CA LEU A 11 12.98 7.55 22.07
C LEU A 11 13.03 6.07 21.67
N THR A 12 13.32 5.15 22.59
CA THR A 12 13.44 3.72 22.27
C THR A 12 12.08 3.02 22.13
N PHE A 13 11.04 3.48 22.84
CA PHE A 13 9.68 2.91 22.71
C PHE A 13 8.99 3.28 21.38
N SER A 14 9.44 4.35 20.72
CA SER A 14 8.84 4.81 19.46
C SER A 14 9.27 3.98 18.24
N LEU A 15 10.34 3.18 18.35
CA LEU A 15 10.92 2.42 17.23
C LEU A 15 10.50 0.94 17.16
N LEU A 16 9.86 0.40 18.20
CA LEU A 16 9.48 -1.02 18.26
C LEU A 16 8.02 -1.31 17.84
N ASN A 17 7.20 -0.28 17.65
CA ASN A 17 5.82 -0.41 17.17
C ASN A 17 5.75 -0.22 15.65
N GLY A 18 6.53 -1.01 14.90
CA GLY A 18 6.33 -1.14 13.46
C GLY A 18 4.93 -1.70 13.19
N TYR A 19 4.10 -0.92 12.49
CA TYR A 19 2.82 -1.41 11.96
C TYR A 19 3.14 -2.37 10.81
N SER A 20 2.81 -3.65 10.98
CA SER A 20 2.94 -4.70 9.97
C SER A 20 1.63 -5.47 9.90
N PHE A 21 1.24 -5.85 8.69
CA PHE A 21 0.06 -6.66 8.43
C PHE A 21 0.11 -8.02 9.13
N GLU A 22 1.30 -8.60 9.32
CA GLU A 22 1.48 -9.83 10.09
C GLU A 22 0.93 -9.72 11.52
N LYS A 23 1.00 -8.52 12.12
CA LYS A 23 0.52 -8.27 13.49
C LYS A 23 -0.96 -7.89 13.56
N ILE A 24 -1.54 -7.34 12.48
CA ILE A 24 -2.88 -6.73 12.52
C ILE A 24 -3.94 -7.45 11.70
N ASN A 25 -3.53 -8.25 10.71
CA ASN A 25 -4.41 -9.13 9.95
C ASN A 25 -4.63 -10.44 10.71
N PRO A 26 -5.79 -11.10 10.51
CA PRO A 26 -6.00 -12.43 11.04
C PRO A 26 -5.07 -13.42 10.34
N SER A 27 -4.61 -14.44 11.09
CA SER A 27 -3.93 -15.58 10.48
C SER A 27 -4.84 -16.24 9.43
N PRO A 28 -4.29 -16.64 8.25
CA PRO A 28 -5.09 -17.30 7.23
C PRO A 28 -5.72 -18.59 7.76
N SER A 29 -6.98 -18.85 7.39
CA SER A 29 -7.60 -20.16 7.66
C SER A 29 -7.01 -21.25 6.76
N LYS A 30 -7.23 -22.53 7.10
CA LYS A 30 -6.84 -23.66 6.24
C LYS A 30 -7.35 -23.49 4.79
N LYS A 31 -8.61 -23.06 4.65
CA LYS A 31 -9.23 -22.80 3.34
C LYS A 31 -8.56 -21.65 2.59
N MET A 32 -8.17 -20.58 3.29
CA MET A 32 -7.44 -19.46 2.67
C MET A 32 -6.07 -19.91 2.15
N LEU A 33 -5.35 -20.76 2.93
CA LEU A 33 -4.09 -21.33 2.49
C LEU A 33 -4.26 -22.27 1.28
N GLU A 34 -5.29 -23.12 1.29
CA GLU A 34 -5.63 -23.99 0.16
C GLU A 34 -5.98 -23.20 -1.11
N ASN A 35 -6.73 -22.09 -0.95
CA ASN A 35 -7.04 -21.16 -2.04
C ASN A 35 -5.76 -20.54 -2.60
N GLN A 36 -4.86 -20.09 -1.73
CA GLN A 36 -3.61 -19.44 -2.11
C GLN A 36 -2.69 -20.35 -2.93
N LEU A 37 -2.67 -21.66 -2.64
CA LEU A 37 -1.90 -22.64 -3.40
C LEU A 37 -2.40 -22.81 -4.85
N LYS A 38 -3.69 -22.56 -5.09
CA LYS A 38 -4.33 -22.68 -6.40
C LYS A 38 -4.55 -21.33 -7.08
N ALA A 39 -4.17 -20.23 -6.41
CA ALA A 39 -4.46 -18.89 -6.86
C ALA A 39 -3.69 -18.55 -8.14
N GLN A 40 -4.40 -17.94 -9.08
CA GLN A 40 -3.82 -17.39 -10.30
C GLN A 40 -3.85 -15.87 -10.23
N THR A 41 -2.95 -15.23 -10.96
CA THR A 41 -2.97 -13.77 -11.09
C THR A 41 -4.27 -13.37 -11.80
N CYS A 42 -4.85 -12.23 -11.42
CA CYS A 42 -6.07 -11.75 -12.07
C CYS A 42 -5.89 -11.64 -13.60
N THR A 43 -6.97 -11.82 -14.37
CA THR A 43 -6.95 -11.92 -15.83
C THR A 43 -6.37 -10.68 -16.52
N SER A 44 -6.49 -9.51 -15.89
CA SER A 44 -6.02 -8.23 -16.45
C SER A 44 -5.52 -7.32 -15.34
N PRO A 45 -4.29 -7.55 -14.82
CA PRO A 45 -3.72 -6.66 -13.81
C PRO A 45 -3.52 -5.27 -14.42
N VAL A 46 -3.84 -4.24 -13.64
CA VAL A 46 -3.71 -2.84 -14.08
C VAL A 46 -2.26 -2.40 -13.92
N MET A 47 -1.67 -1.80 -14.95
CA MET A 47 -0.30 -1.30 -14.89
C MET A 47 -0.27 0.13 -14.38
N ALA A 48 0.82 0.50 -13.72
CA ALA A 48 0.96 1.83 -13.16
C ALA A 48 1.09 2.87 -14.27
N SER A 49 0.26 3.91 -14.22
CA SER A 49 0.41 5.12 -15.03
C SER A 49 1.21 6.16 -14.28
N GLU A 50 2.05 6.94 -14.96
CA GLU A 50 2.89 8.00 -14.36
C GLU A 50 2.10 9.00 -13.50
N THR A 51 0.81 9.17 -13.79
CA THR A 51 -0.10 9.98 -12.98
C THR A 51 -0.82 9.09 -11.98
N ILE A 52 -0.62 9.36 -10.69
CA ILE A 52 -1.39 8.72 -9.61
C ILE A 52 -2.43 9.72 -9.11
N SER A 53 -3.70 9.34 -9.25
CA SER A 53 -4.88 10.10 -8.84
C SER A 53 -5.75 9.28 -7.88
N GLU A 54 -6.91 9.81 -7.47
CA GLU A 54 -7.87 9.05 -6.66
C GLU A 54 -8.40 7.78 -7.34
N ASP A 55 -8.39 7.75 -8.67
CA ASP A 55 -8.84 6.64 -9.51
C ASP A 55 -7.71 5.67 -9.86
N PHE A 56 -6.54 5.86 -9.27
CA PHE A 56 -5.39 5.00 -9.49
C PHE A 56 -5.70 3.54 -9.17
N LYS A 57 -5.27 2.66 -10.08
CA LYS A 57 -5.31 1.21 -9.93
C LYS A 57 -3.97 0.62 -10.34
N TYR A 58 -3.54 -0.41 -9.63
CA TYR A 58 -2.34 -1.17 -9.93
C TYR A 58 -2.49 -2.64 -9.50
N GLY A 59 -1.93 -3.55 -10.29
CA GLY A 59 -1.99 -4.98 -10.05
C GLY A 59 -3.43 -5.49 -10.01
N CYS A 60 -3.71 -6.33 -9.03
CA CYS A 60 -5.02 -6.90 -8.76
C CYS A 60 -5.73 -6.25 -7.56
N PHE A 61 -5.02 -5.47 -6.73
CA PHE A 61 -5.54 -4.97 -5.45
C PHE A 61 -5.31 -3.49 -5.18
N CYS A 62 -4.23 -2.88 -5.67
CA CYS A 62 -3.99 -1.48 -5.35
C CYS A 62 -5.03 -0.58 -6.02
N GLY A 63 -5.87 0.11 -5.25
CA GLY A 63 -6.75 1.15 -5.76
C GLY A 63 -8.04 1.29 -4.95
N LYS A 64 -8.69 2.46 -5.05
CA LYS A 64 -9.97 2.67 -4.38
C LYS A 64 -11.04 1.78 -5.01
N ASN A 65 -11.77 1.04 -4.18
CA ASN A 65 -12.85 0.13 -4.63
C ASN A 65 -12.37 -0.91 -5.68
N TYR A 66 -11.11 -1.34 -5.59
CA TYR A 66 -10.49 -2.35 -6.44
C TYR A 66 -9.86 -3.43 -5.53
N PRO A 67 -9.95 -4.73 -5.84
CA PRO A 67 -10.58 -5.34 -7.02
C PRO A 67 -12.10 -5.23 -7.01
N ILE A 68 -12.69 -5.12 -8.21
CA ILE A 68 -14.13 -5.31 -8.38
C ILE A 68 -14.37 -6.81 -8.44
N THR A 69 -14.97 -7.39 -7.40
CA THR A 69 -15.35 -8.82 -7.43
C THR A 69 -16.77 -8.95 -7.99
N ASP A 70 -16.99 -9.90 -8.92
CA ASP A 70 -18.25 -10.06 -9.68
C ASP A 70 -19.49 -10.24 -8.79
N ASN A 71 -19.31 -10.71 -7.55
CA ASN A 71 -20.39 -10.90 -6.57
C ASN A 71 -20.75 -9.64 -5.75
N ASN A 72 -20.08 -8.50 -5.96
CA ASN A 72 -20.33 -7.27 -5.20
C ASN A 72 -20.33 -6.04 -6.11
N LYS A 73 -21.34 -5.94 -6.97
CA LYS A 73 -21.91 -4.63 -7.24
C LYS A 73 -22.39 -4.06 -5.90
N THR A 74 -21.64 -3.09 -5.36
CA THR A 74 -22.16 -2.01 -4.49
C THR A 74 -22.63 -2.34 -3.07
N LYS A 75 -22.01 -3.28 -2.34
CA LYS A 75 -22.02 -3.21 -0.87
C LYS A 75 -20.66 -2.75 -0.38
N ASP A 76 -20.61 -1.48 0.04
CA ASP A 76 -19.56 -0.93 0.89
C ASP A 76 -19.19 -1.97 1.97
N PHE A 77 -17.91 -2.30 2.11
CA PHE A 77 -17.45 -3.33 3.06
C PHE A 77 -17.90 -3.06 4.50
N ARG A 78 -18.20 -1.79 4.83
CA ARG A 78 -18.77 -1.37 6.12
C ARG A 78 -20.19 -1.90 6.36
N LYS A 79 -20.91 -2.26 5.30
CA LYS A 79 -22.27 -2.81 5.33
C LYS A 79 -22.32 -4.35 5.33
N LEU A 80 -21.18 -5.01 5.18
CA LEU A 80 -21.09 -6.47 5.16
C LEU A 80 -21.09 -7.04 6.59
N LYS A 81 -21.90 -8.07 6.82
CA LYS A 81 -21.87 -8.87 8.04
C LYS A 81 -20.51 -9.56 8.18
N LYS A 82 -20.13 -9.91 9.41
CA LYS A 82 -18.83 -10.56 9.69
C LYS A 82 -18.57 -11.78 8.79
N ASN A 83 -19.56 -12.64 8.59
CA ASN A 83 -19.43 -13.84 7.75
C ASN A 83 -19.27 -13.50 6.26
N GLU A 84 -19.92 -12.43 5.77
CA GLU A 84 -19.75 -11.96 4.39
C GLU A 84 -18.34 -11.39 4.18
N ARG A 85 -17.80 -10.67 5.17
CA ARG A 85 -16.41 -10.16 5.14
C ARG A 85 -15.39 -11.29 5.11
N ILE A 86 -15.60 -12.34 5.92
CA ILE A 86 -14.73 -13.52 5.90
C ILE A 86 -14.76 -14.21 4.52
N LYS A 87 -15.94 -14.41 3.93
CA LYS A 87 -16.05 -14.98 2.57
C LYS A 87 -15.34 -14.14 1.52
N LEU A 88 -15.43 -12.81 1.62
CA LEU A 88 -14.73 -11.91 0.69
C LEU A 88 -13.20 -11.98 0.89
N ILE A 89 -12.71 -12.05 2.12
CA ILE A 89 -11.29 -12.30 2.40
C ILE A 89 -10.86 -13.64 1.78
N GLU A 90 -11.66 -14.71 1.93
CA GLU A 90 -11.36 -16.01 1.29
C GLU A 90 -11.25 -15.91 -0.23
N THR A 91 -12.09 -15.08 -0.87
CA THR A 91 -12.00 -14.77 -2.31
C THR A 91 -10.70 -14.04 -2.65
N PHE A 92 -10.24 -13.11 -1.81
CA PHE A 92 -8.96 -12.43 -2.04
C PHE A 92 -7.77 -13.41 -1.98
N TYR A 93 -7.81 -14.40 -1.10
CA TYR A 93 -6.81 -15.47 -1.08
C TYR A 93 -6.86 -16.39 -2.32
N SER A 94 -7.92 -16.34 -3.14
CA SER A 94 -7.97 -17.04 -4.43
C SER A 94 -7.35 -16.26 -5.59
N ILE A 95 -6.94 -15.01 -5.36
CA ILE A 95 -6.30 -14.16 -6.37
C ILE A 95 -4.83 -14.00 -6.00
N LYS A 96 -3.92 -14.40 -6.89
CA LYS A 96 -2.48 -14.24 -6.68
C LYS A 96 -2.12 -12.77 -6.96
N PRO A 97 -1.50 -12.04 -6.02
CA PRO A 97 -1.00 -10.70 -6.28
C PRO A 97 -0.08 -10.68 -7.49
N TYR A 98 -0.14 -9.59 -8.26
CA TYR A 98 0.69 -9.40 -9.43
C TYR A 98 2.19 -9.41 -9.08
N ASP A 99 2.55 -8.72 -8.00
CA ASP A 99 3.90 -8.60 -7.45
C ASP A 99 3.90 -8.28 -5.94
N ASP A 100 5.06 -7.93 -5.37
CA ASP A 100 5.17 -7.66 -3.92
C ASP A 100 4.51 -6.34 -3.50
N ILE A 101 4.39 -5.36 -4.39
CA ILE A 101 3.66 -4.11 -4.13
C ILE A 101 2.16 -4.43 -4.03
N ASP A 102 1.63 -5.16 -5.01
CA ASP A 102 0.24 -5.57 -5.07
C ASP A 102 -0.15 -6.48 -3.89
N LYS A 103 0.79 -7.30 -3.41
CA LYS A 103 0.61 -8.12 -2.21
C LYS A 103 0.37 -7.26 -0.97
N ILE A 104 1.08 -6.14 -0.82
CA ILE A 104 0.87 -5.23 0.33
C ILE A 104 -0.52 -4.58 0.23
N CYS A 105 -0.97 -4.22 -0.97
CA CYS A 105 -2.33 -3.72 -1.18
C CYS A 105 -3.40 -4.77 -0.82
N MET A 106 -3.22 -6.03 -1.24
CA MET A 106 -4.11 -7.12 -0.81
C MET A 106 -4.21 -7.23 0.72
N GLN A 107 -3.08 -7.13 1.42
CA GLN A 107 -3.05 -7.17 2.88
C GLN A 107 -3.77 -5.97 3.52
N HIS A 108 -3.70 -4.78 2.90
CA HIS A 108 -4.45 -3.61 3.33
C HIS A 108 -5.95 -3.79 3.21
N ASP A 109 -6.43 -4.31 2.07
CA ASP A 109 -7.86 -4.54 1.88
C ASP A 109 -8.39 -5.62 2.83
N ILE A 110 -7.61 -6.69 3.06
CA ILE A 110 -7.91 -7.72 4.07
C ILE A 110 -8.03 -7.07 5.46
N CYS A 111 -7.14 -6.13 5.79
CA CYS A 111 -7.17 -5.42 7.06
C CYS A 111 -8.48 -4.63 7.23
N TYR A 112 -8.88 -3.88 6.20
CA TYR A 112 -10.16 -3.15 6.21
C TYR A 112 -11.37 -4.09 6.32
N LEU A 113 -11.39 -5.17 5.56
CA LEU A 113 -12.45 -6.18 5.62
C LEU A 113 -12.53 -6.84 7.00
N TYR A 114 -11.41 -7.21 7.58
CA TYR A 114 -11.39 -7.84 8.90
C TYR A 114 -11.89 -6.89 9.99
N LYS A 115 -11.42 -5.63 9.97
CA LYS A 115 -11.88 -4.60 10.92
C LYS A 115 -13.32 -4.15 10.66
N GLY A 116 -13.82 -4.28 9.43
CA GLY A 116 -15.17 -3.86 9.02
C GLY A 116 -15.34 -2.35 8.90
N LYS A 117 -14.23 -1.61 8.91
CA LYS A 117 -14.16 -0.17 8.83
C LYS A 117 -12.77 0.25 8.36
N LYS A 118 -12.67 1.47 7.86
CA LYS A 118 -11.38 2.12 7.66
C LYS A 118 -10.63 2.23 9.00
N SER A 119 -9.32 2.12 8.95
CA SER A 119 -8.49 1.94 10.13
C SER A 119 -7.15 2.62 9.93
N LYS A 120 -6.86 3.60 10.78
CA LYS A 120 -5.53 4.24 10.89
C LYS A 120 -4.40 3.21 11.01
N ALA A 121 -4.62 2.10 11.71
CA ALA A 121 -3.61 1.05 11.85
C ALA A 121 -3.32 0.34 10.52
N CYS A 122 -4.34 0.06 9.71
CA CYS A 122 -4.15 -0.51 8.38
C CYS A 122 -3.43 0.49 7.45
N ASN A 123 -3.81 1.78 7.51
CA ASN A 123 -3.17 2.85 6.73
C ASN A 123 -1.70 3.05 7.08
N ARG A 124 -1.36 2.97 8.38
CA ARG A 124 0.04 3.03 8.83
C ARG A 124 0.82 1.80 8.40
N ALA A 125 0.21 0.61 8.41
CA ALA A 125 0.85 -0.62 7.97
C ALA A 125 1.18 -0.60 6.48
N ILE A 126 0.24 -0.26 5.59
CA ILE A 126 0.52 -0.16 4.14
C ILE A 126 1.61 0.87 3.85
N TYR A 127 1.56 2.04 4.49
CA TYR A 127 2.62 3.05 4.33
C TYR A 127 3.98 2.51 4.78
N SER A 128 4.03 1.87 5.94
CA SER A 128 5.26 1.32 6.51
C SER A 128 5.86 0.21 5.63
N GLU A 129 5.03 -0.74 5.19
CA GLU A 129 5.47 -1.87 4.37
C GLU A 129 5.92 -1.43 2.98
N LEU A 130 5.20 -0.53 2.31
CA LEU A 130 5.64 0.02 1.02
C LEU A 130 6.95 0.81 1.18
N LYS A 131 7.11 1.59 2.26
CA LYS A 131 8.39 2.26 2.54
C LYS A 131 9.53 1.28 2.82
N SER A 132 9.26 0.15 3.48
CA SER A 132 10.25 -0.92 3.66
C SER A 132 10.63 -1.53 2.32
N LEU A 133 9.64 -1.93 1.52
CA LEU A 133 9.83 -2.52 0.21
C LEU A 133 10.59 -1.59 -0.74
N SER A 134 10.31 -0.29 -0.69
CA SER A 134 11.08 0.71 -1.44
C SER A 134 12.57 0.75 -1.03
N LYS A 135 12.89 0.58 0.26
CA LYS A 135 14.28 0.49 0.72
C LYS A 135 14.95 -0.79 0.22
N GLU A 136 14.23 -1.90 0.20
CA GLU A 136 14.74 -3.17 -0.33
C GLU A 136 15.09 -3.04 -1.82
N PHE A 137 14.21 -2.44 -2.64
CA PHE A 137 14.56 -2.13 -4.03
C PHE A 137 15.76 -1.18 -4.18
N LYS A 138 15.99 -0.27 -3.23
CA LYS A 138 17.17 0.61 -3.23
C LYS A 138 18.47 -0.16 -3.00
N VAL A 139 18.46 -1.24 -2.23
CA VAL A 139 19.67 -2.06 -2.01
C VAL A 139 20.16 -2.68 -3.33
N HIS A 140 19.24 -2.98 -4.25
CA HIS A 140 19.53 -3.58 -5.56
C HIS A 140 19.43 -2.57 -6.73
N ASN A 141 19.71 -1.28 -6.50
CA ASN A 141 19.44 -0.17 -7.43
C ASN A 141 20.32 -0.14 -8.70
N GLU A 142 21.15 -1.17 -8.92
CA GLU A 142 21.95 -1.34 -10.13
C GLU A 142 21.08 -1.66 -11.36
N LEU A 143 19.92 -2.29 -11.15
CA LEU A 143 18.95 -2.58 -12.21
C LEU A 143 17.93 -1.44 -12.35
N LYS A 144 17.74 -0.94 -13.58
CA LYS A 144 16.71 0.07 -13.93
C LYS A 144 15.34 -0.28 -13.34
N LYS A 145 14.94 -1.54 -13.49
CA LYS A 145 13.72 -2.11 -12.91
C LYS A 145 13.56 -1.83 -11.41
N ASN A 146 14.62 -2.06 -10.62
CA ASN A 146 14.57 -1.86 -9.17
C ASN A 146 14.39 -0.39 -8.82
N ARG A 147 14.99 0.52 -9.61
CA ARG A 147 14.76 1.96 -9.47
C ARG A 147 13.30 2.32 -9.74
N GLN A 148 12.71 1.78 -10.81
CA GLN A 148 11.30 1.99 -11.15
C GLN A 148 10.35 1.43 -10.08
N CYS A 149 10.61 0.22 -9.58
CA CYS A 149 9.86 -0.40 -8.49
C CYS A 149 9.96 0.39 -7.17
N LYS A 150 11.13 0.96 -6.89
CA LYS A 150 11.33 1.88 -5.75
C LYS A 150 10.46 3.12 -5.91
N TYR A 151 10.39 3.74 -7.08
CA TYR A 151 9.53 4.91 -7.32
C TYR A 151 8.06 4.56 -7.16
N LEU A 152 7.61 3.48 -7.82
CA LEU A 152 6.22 3.03 -7.75
C LEU A 152 5.78 2.76 -6.29
N SER A 153 6.58 2.01 -5.54
CA SER A 153 6.28 1.71 -4.13
C SER A 153 6.20 2.98 -3.28
N ASN A 154 7.12 3.94 -3.47
CA ASN A 154 7.08 5.22 -2.76
C ASN A 154 5.85 6.06 -3.10
N ASP A 155 5.50 6.11 -4.38
CA ASP A 155 4.40 6.95 -4.83
C ASP A 155 3.04 6.38 -4.36
N ILE A 156 2.86 5.06 -4.40
CA ILE A 156 1.70 4.38 -3.82
C ILE A 156 1.65 4.62 -2.31
N ALA A 157 2.77 4.50 -1.60
CA ALA A 157 2.82 4.78 -0.15
C ALA A 157 2.35 6.21 0.15
N SER A 158 2.80 7.18 -0.64
CA SER A 158 2.41 8.58 -0.47
C SER A 158 0.91 8.77 -0.67
N VAL A 159 0.32 8.09 -1.66
CA VAL A 159 -1.12 8.18 -1.96
C VAL A 159 -1.97 7.56 -0.86
N PHE A 160 -1.61 6.39 -0.34
CA PHE A 160 -2.30 5.82 0.82
C PHE A 160 -2.18 6.68 2.07
N ARG A 161 -1.03 7.35 2.23
CA ARG A 161 -0.86 8.31 3.32
C ARG A 161 -1.72 9.55 3.10
N THR A 162 -1.82 10.11 1.91
CA THR A 162 -2.41 11.44 1.64
C THR A 162 -3.89 11.40 1.30
N ILE A 163 -4.26 10.61 0.30
CA ILE A 163 -5.61 10.56 -0.28
C ILE A 163 -6.51 9.63 0.52
N PHE A 164 -5.98 8.49 0.99
CA PHE A 164 -6.82 7.49 1.67
C PHE A 164 -6.87 7.66 3.20
N ALA A 165 -5.89 8.33 3.82
CA ALA A 165 -5.93 8.61 5.26
C ALA A 165 -6.91 9.72 5.64
N SER A 166 -7.14 10.71 4.77
CA SER A 166 -8.09 11.83 4.97
C SER A 166 -9.55 11.37 5.11
N SER A 167 -9.83 10.12 4.73
CA SER A 167 -11.16 9.54 4.71
C SER A 167 -11.56 8.79 6.00
N ASP A 168 -10.76 8.93 7.06
CA ASP A 168 -11.09 8.52 8.43
C ASP A 168 -11.86 9.67 9.14
N ASP A 169 -13.11 9.41 9.55
CA ASP A 169 -14.05 10.38 10.16
C ASP A 169 -13.58 11.01 11.50
N LYS A 170 -12.35 10.77 11.94
CA LYS A 170 -11.75 11.27 13.19
C LYS A 170 -10.28 11.69 13.02
N MET A 171 -9.95 12.35 11.92
CA MET A 171 -8.67 13.05 11.82
C MET A 171 -8.71 14.34 12.64
N ASN A 172 -7.71 14.53 13.49
CA ASN A 172 -7.58 15.80 14.21
C ASN A 172 -6.96 16.86 13.27
N MET A 173 -7.14 18.14 13.60
CA MET A 173 -6.73 19.26 12.74
C MET A 173 -5.22 19.29 12.44
N LEU A 174 -4.40 18.77 13.36
CA LEU A 174 -2.95 18.60 13.22
C LEU A 174 -2.59 17.52 12.20
N GLU A 175 -3.26 16.37 12.26
CA GLU A 175 -3.11 15.29 11.26
C GLU A 175 -3.53 15.77 9.87
N PHE A 176 -4.64 16.53 9.79
CA PHE A 176 -5.11 17.12 8.54
C PHE A 176 -4.12 18.14 7.98
N GLY A 177 -3.63 19.07 8.81
CA GLY A 177 -2.60 20.03 8.41
C GLY A 177 -1.34 19.32 7.89
N SER A 178 -0.82 18.35 8.64
CA SER A 178 0.34 17.56 8.20
C SER A 178 0.09 16.85 6.87
N LEU A 179 -1.12 16.34 6.65
CA LEU A 179 -1.49 15.67 5.40
C LEU A 179 -1.55 16.64 4.22
N MET A 180 -2.16 17.81 4.38
CA MET A 180 -2.24 18.82 3.32
C MET A 180 -0.85 19.36 2.95
N PHE A 181 0.01 19.62 3.93
CA PHE A 181 1.40 20.04 3.67
C PHE A 181 2.19 18.93 2.96
N ASN A 182 2.12 17.69 3.44
CA ASN A 182 2.82 16.57 2.80
C ASN A 182 2.29 16.28 1.39
N THR A 183 1.00 16.45 1.13
CA THR A 183 0.40 16.26 -0.20
C THR A 183 0.87 17.35 -1.15
N SER A 184 0.83 18.61 -0.73
CA SER A 184 1.31 19.76 -1.52
C SER A 184 2.80 19.65 -1.82
N ILE A 185 3.60 19.24 -0.83
CA ILE A 185 5.03 18.96 -0.99
C ILE A 185 5.24 17.77 -1.93
N THR A 186 4.45 16.69 -1.82
CA THR A 186 4.55 15.53 -2.73
C THR A 186 4.22 15.95 -4.16
N ILE A 187 3.18 16.74 -4.38
CA ILE A 187 2.80 17.26 -5.70
C ILE A 187 3.93 18.16 -6.24
N ALA A 188 4.41 19.11 -5.43
CA ALA A 188 5.49 20.01 -5.83
C ALA A 188 6.82 19.26 -6.11
N GLN A 189 7.18 18.29 -5.26
CA GLN A 189 8.33 17.41 -5.48
C GLN A 189 8.16 16.60 -6.75
N LYS A 190 6.97 16.06 -7.03
CA LYS A 190 6.69 15.38 -8.30
C LYS A 190 6.82 16.31 -9.50
N THR A 191 6.39 17.58 -9.40
CA THR A 191 6.54 18.58 -10.46
C THR A 191 8.02 18.92 -10.70
N VAL A 192 8.81 19.07 -9.62
CA VAL A 192 10.25 19.34 -9.70
C VAL A 192 11.01 18.11 -10.22
N GLU A 193 10.76 16.91 -9.70
CA GLU A 193 11.33 15.66 -10.20
C GLU A 193 11.03 15.47 -11.68
N LYS A 194 9.78 15.68 -12.11
CA LYS A 194 9.41 15.59 -13.52
C LYS A 194 10.19 16.58 -14.39
N SER A 195 10.47 17.77 -13.88
CA SER A 195 11.25 18.80 -14.58
C SER A 195 12.73 18.41 -14.72
N PHE A 196 13.31 17.78 -13.70
CA PHE A 196 14.68 17.25 -13.76
C PHE A 196 14.78 15.98 -14.62
N GLU A 197 13.81 15.07 -14.53
CA GLU A 197 13.73 13.84 -15.34
C GLU A 197 13.56 14.16 -16.84
N THR A 198 12.82 15.21 -17.23
CA THR A 198 12.75 15.64 -18.64
C THR A 198 14.09 16.12 -19.23
N VAL A 199 15.06 16.52 -18.40
CA VAL A 199 16.38 16.98 -18.86
C VAL A 199 17.39 15.84 -18.92
N THR A 200 17.17 14.76 -18.18
CA THR A 200 18.05 13.58 -18.13
C THR A 200 17.27 12.30 -18.45
N GLN A 201 17.26 11.93 -19.73
CA GLN A 201 16.77 10.66 -20.29
C GLN A 201 15.26 10.37 -20.20
N GLN A 202 14.73 10.00 -21.37
CA GLN A 202 13.37 9.51 -21.70
C GLN A 202 12.99 8.17 -21.03
N ASP A 203 13.42 7.92 -19.80
CA ASP A 203 13.17 6.66 -19.11
C ASP A 203 11.83 6.69 -18.38
N GLN A 204 10.92 5.80 -18.79
CA GLN A 204 9.63 5.57 -18.11
C GLN A 204 9.84 5.39 -16.59
N ARG A 205 9.11 6.16 -15.78
CA ARG A 205 9.28 6.20 -14.30
C ARG A 205 8.87 4.89 -13.61
N TYR A 206 7.92 4.16 -14.19
CA TYR A 206 7.41 2.90 -13.67
C TYR A 206 7.79 1.72 -14.57
N PRO A 207 7.81 0.48 -14.02
CA PRO A 207 8.16 -0.69 -14.81
C PRO A 207 7.15 -0.92 -15.96
N PRO A 208 7.60 -1.45 -17.11
CA PRO A 208 6.71 -1.84 -18.20
C PRO A 208 5.82 -3.04 -17.80
N LYS A 209 4.79 -3.33 -18.62
CA LYS A 209 3.74 -4.31 -18.31
C LYS A 209 4.26 -5.74 -18.06
N GLU A 210 5.39 -6.06 -18.64
CA GLU A 210 6.04 -7.37 -18.56
C GLU A 210 6.91 -7.50 -17.30
N GLU A 211 7.21 -6.40 -16.59
CA GLU A 211 8.11 -6.37 -15.45
C GLU A 211 7.39 -6.27 -14.11
N ARG A 212 7.64 -7.26 -13.24
CA ARG A 212 7.05 -7.34 -11.89
C ARG A 212 8.01 -6.88 -10.82
N CYS A 213 7.54 -6.11 -9.84
CA CYS A 213 8.34 -5.71 -8.68
C CYS A 213 8.41 -6.84 -7.64
N LEU A 214 9.31 -7.78 -7.87
CA LEU A 214 9.58 -8.92 -6.99
C LEU A 214 10.92 -8.73 -6.28
N ILE A 215 10.95 -8.94 -4.97
CA ILE A 215 12.19 -9.07 -4.20
C ILE A 215 12.71 -10.49 -4.40
N LEU A 216 13.90 -10.59 -5.00
CA LEU A 216 14.63 -11.84 -5.08
C LEU A 216 15.18 -12.13 -3.68
N LYS A 217 14.75 -13.24 -3.08
CA LYS A 217 15.24 -13.73 -1.79
C LYS A 217 16.34 -14.74 -1.98
#